data_AF-A0A532DHI3-F1
#
_entry.id   AF-A0A532DHI3-F1
#
_cell.length_a   1.000
_cell.length_b   1.000
_cell.length_c   1.000
_cell.angle_alpha   90.00
_cell.angle_beta   90.00
_cell.angle_gamma   90.00
#
_symmetry.space_group_name_H-M   'P 1'
#
loop_
_entity.id
_entity.type
_entity.pdbx_description
1 polymer ?
#
loop_
_entity_poly.entity_id
_entity_poly.type
_entity_poly.pdbx_seq_one_letter_code
_entity_poly.pdbx_strand_id
1 'polypeptide(L)'
;MKVNHMLVAAALTAFVMAPAAFADSGKGKGGTGGTVTPGTSGVADTRLVAKLRPVTSQDSLFEGHVVLRTSGGGRGEFESRVEVPQTLLGPDPDNLQPILMLSNGIPCTMVFDEIEPVSGVVEYKVSIRSRNGVIVNRAGFCGAVGASPTIPVVNLNDRATVDIGGDTLQGFFAAKR
;
A
#
# COMPACT_ATOMS: atom_id res chain seq x y z
N MET A 1 -16.08 64.82 -29.61
CA MET A 1 -15.00 64.17 -28.83
C MET A 1 -15.67 63.29 -27.78
N LYS A 2 -15.47 61.97 -27.83
CA LYS A 2 -16.15 61.00 -26.96
C LYS A 2 -15.44 60.89 -25.61
N VAL A 3 -16.21 60.99 -24.53
CA VAL A 3 -15.76 60.71 -23.15
C VAL A 3 -16.37 59.37 -22.75
N ASN A 4 -15.53 58.38 -22.48
CA ASN A 4 -15.94 57.09 -21.91
C ASN A 4 -15.75 57.15 -20.39
N HIS A 5 -16.79 56.80 -19.64
CA HIS A 5 -16.72 56.51 -18.22
C HIS A 5 -16.86 55.00 -17.98
N MET A 6 -15.99 54.50 -17.11
CA MET A 6 -15.98 53.18 -16.50
C MET A 6 -17.23 52.94 -15.65
N LEU A 7 -17.72 51.70 -15.64
CA LEU A 7 -18.04 51.00 -14.40
C LEU A 7 -18.07 49.48 -14.61
N VAL A 8 -17.53 48.81 -13.60
CA VAL A 8 -17.22 47.39 -13.46
C VAL A 8 -18.48 46.56 -13.21
N ALA A 9 -18.56 45.35 -13.78
CA ALA A 9 -19.32 44.25 -13.20
C ALA A 9 -18.65 42.91 -13.55
N ALA A 10 -18.39 42.14 -12.49
CA ALA A 10 -17.78 40.83 -12.51
C ALA A 10 -18.72 39.76 -13.11
N ALA A 11 -18.15 38.80 -13.83
CA ALA A 11 -18.75 37.49 -13.99
C ALA A 11 -17.65 36.42 -13.95
N LEU A 12 -17.67 35.65 -12.87
CA LEU A 12 -16.92 34.41 -12.69
C LEU A 12 -17.20 33.46 -13.86
N THR A 13 -16.14 33.00 -14.51
CA THR A 13 -16.06 31.60 -14.93
C THR A 13 -14.64 31.13 -14.67
N ALA A 14 -14.42 30.68 -13.43
CA ALA A 14 -13.38 29.73 -13.14
C ALA A 14 -13.75 28.43 -13.87
N PHE A 15 -13.37 28.31 -15.14
CA PHE A 15 -13.11 27.00 -15.70
C PHE A 15 -11.86 26.51 -14.99
N VAL A 16 -12.09 25.82 -13.88
CA VAL A 16 -11.14 24.91 -13.26
C VAL A 16 -10.84 23.85 -14.32
N MET A 17 -9.90 24.15 -15.22
CA MET A 17 -9.05 23.11 -15.76
C MET A 17 -8.15 22.68 -14.61
N ALA A 18 -8.72 21.89 -13.69
CA ALA A 18 -7.90 21.08 -12.82
C ALA A 18 -7.13 20.14 -13.76
N PRO A 19 -5.79 20.23 -13.76
CA PRO A 19 -4.97 19.33 -14.55
C PRO A 19 -5.27 17.89 -14.12
N ALA A 20 -5.04 16.98 -15.06
CA ALA A 20 -5.05 15.53 -14.86
C ALA A 20 -4.08 15.10 -13.74
N ALA A 21 -4.48 15.31 -12.49
CA ALA A 21 -3.71 15.02 -11.27
C ALA A 21 -4.41 14.00 -10.37
N PHE A 22 -5.44 13.31 -10.87
CA PHE A 22 -6.07 12.17 -10.20
C PHE A 22 -5.68 10.82 -10.82
N ALA A 23 -4.58 10.79 -11.58
CA ALA A 23 -4.10 9.58 -12.27
C ALA A 23 -2.82 8.96 -11.68
N ASP A 24 -2.17 9.59 -10.69
CA ASP A 24 -0.86 9.12 -10.19
C ASP A 24 -0.81 8.65 -8.72
N SER A 25 -1.95 8.49 -8.05
CA SER A 25 -2.06 7.64 -6.83
C SER A 25 -2.18 6.15 -7.21
N GLY A 26 -1.46 5.76 -8.26
CA GLY A 26 -1.59 4.50 -8.99
C GLY A 26 -0.46 3.51 -8.72
N LYS A 27 0.30 3.64 -7.63
CA LYS A 27 1.39 2.67 -7.32
C LYS A 27 0.89 1.30 -6.83
N GLY A 28 -0.42 1.06 -6.82
CA GLY A 28 -1.00 -0.21 -6.35
C GLY A 28 -2.22 -0.77 -7.09
N LYS A 29 -2.81 -0.11 -8.09
CA LYS A 29 -4.16 -0.50 -8.58
C LYS A 29 -4.31 -0.50 -10.10
N GLY A 30 -4.72 -1.65 -10.64
CA GLY A 30 -5.19 -1.80 -12.02
C GLY A 30 -4.69 -3.04 -12.77
N GLY A 31 -3.76 -3.81 -12.22
CA GLY A 31 -3.32 -5.05 -12.85
C GLY A 31 -4.35 -6.18 -12.69
N THR A 32 -5.46 -6.11 -13.43
CA THR A 32 -6.25 -7.28 -13.83
C THR A 32 -5.66 -7.80 -15.14
N GLY A 33 -5.04 -8.98 -15.11
CA GLY A 33 -4.59 -9.69 -16.31
C GLY A 33 -3.10 -9.57 -16.57
N GLY A 34 -2.33 -10.49 -15.97
CA GLY A 34 -1.01 -10.85 -16.47
C GLY A 34 -0.97 -12.35 -16.60
N THR A 35 -1.16 -12.86 -17.83
CA THR A 35 -1.09 -14.29 -18.14
C THR A 35 0.03 -14.96 -17.36
N VAL A 36 -0.29 -16.04 -16.62
CA VAL A 36 0.72 -17.02 -16.19
C VAL A 36 1.43 -17.44 -17.47
N THR A 37 2.60 -16.89 -17.74
CA THR A 37 3.49 -17.50 -18.73
C THR A 37 3.77 -18.88 -18.18
N PRO A 38 3.44 -19.97 -18.90
CA PRO A 38 3.85 -21.29 -18.47
C PRO A 38 5.37 -21.30 -18.47
N GLY A 39 5.95 -21.04 -17.30
CA GLY A 39 7.34 -21.31 -17.03
C GLY A 39 7.52 -22.81 -17.12
N THR A 40 8.61 -23.20 -17.77
CA THR A 40 9.12 -24.57 -17.87
C THR A 40 8.83 -25.36 -16.60
N SER A 41 8.26 -26.56 -16.76
CA SER A 41 7.95 -27.50 -15.67
C SER A 41 9.10 -27.54 -14.65
N GLY A 42 8.84 -27.09 -13.41
CA GLY A 42 9.79 -27.18 -12.30
C GLY A 42 9.96 -25.92 -11.44
N VAL A 43 9.45 -24.76 -11.87
CA VAL A 43 9.53 -23.49 -11.11
C VAL A 43 8.17 -22.77 -11.21
N ALA A 44 7.35 -22.87 -10.17
CA ALA A 44 6.08 -22.14 -10.11
C ALA A 44 6.30 -20.75 -9.53
N ASP A 45 6.39 -19.74 -10.40
CA ASP A 45 6.30 -18.34 -9.96
C ASP A 45 4.90 -18.09 -9.40
N THR A 46 4.82 -17.71 -8.12
CA THR A 46 3.56 -17.45 -7.42
C THR A 46 3.49 -16.00 -7.01
N ARG A 47 2.35 -15.36 -7.27
CA ARG A 47 2.03 -14.02 -6.80
C ARG A 47 0.73 -14.06 -6.00
N LEU A 48 0.81 -13.76 -4.72
CA LEU A 48 -0.35 -13.61 -3.85
C LEU A 48 -0.52 -12.13 -3.50
N VAL A 49 -1.77 -11.68 -3.46
CA VAL A 49 -2.12 -10.30 -3.11
C VAL A 49 -3.29 -10.30 -2.15
N ALA A 50 -3.19 -9.54 -1.07
CA ALA A 50 -4.30 -9.20 -0.20
C ALA A 50 -4.60 -7.70 -0.33
N LYS A 51 -5.86 -7.36 -0.54
CA LYS A 51 -6.34 -5.98 -0.41
C LYS A 51 -6.98 -5.83 0.96
N LEU A 52 -6.43 -4.95 1.77
CA LEU A 52 -6.92 -4.66 3.11
C LEU A 52 -7.94 -3.53 3.03
N ARG A 53 -9.09 -3.74 3.66
CA ARG A 53 -10.17 -2.77 3.76
C ARG A 53 -10.50 -2.49 5.22
N PRO A 54 -10.87 -1.24 5.57
CA PRO A 54 -11.34 -0.91 6.90
C PRO A 54 -12.58 -1.73 7.25
N VAL A 55 -12.68 -2.12 8.51
CA VAL A 55 -13.86 -2.84 9.03
C VAL A 55 -14.99 -1.86 9.30
N THR A 56 -14.67 -0.66 9.79
CA THR A 56 -15.68 0.31 10.24
C THR A 56 -15.66 1.63 9.47
N SER A 57 -14.48 2.13 9.13
CA SER A 57 -14.31 3.37 8.37
C SER A 57 -14.88 3.26 6.96
N GLN A 58 -15.50 4.35 6.49
CA GLN A 58 -16.03 4.48 5.14
C GLN A 58 -15.11 5.34 4.25
N ASP A 59 -13.94 5.72 4.74
CA ASP A 59 -12.99 6.54 3.98
C ASP A 59 -12.36 5.71 2.85
N SER A 60 -12.54 6.16 1.61
CA SER A 60 -12.01 5.49 0.42
C SER A 60 -10.48 5.54 0.31
N LEU A 61 -9.84 6.49 1.00
CA LEU A 61 -8.39 6.65 1.05
C LEU A 61 -7.76 5.78 2.14
N PHE A 62 -8.57 5.19 3.03
CA PHE A 62 -8.09 4.27 4.05
C PHE A 62 -8.08 2.85 3.50
N GLU A 63 -6.91 2.34 3.17
CA GLU A 63 -6.75 0.99 2.62
C GLU A 63 -5.35 0.42 2.81
N GLY A 64 -5.20 -0.86 2.50
CA GLY A 64 -3.89 -1.49 2.46
C GLY A 64 -3.76 -2.50 1.35
N HIS A 65 -2.52 -2.82 1.04
CA HIS A 65 -2.13 -3.72 -0.03
C HIS A 65 -0.93 -4.55 0.42
N VAL A 66 -1.11 -5.87 0.43
CA VAL A 66 -0.03 -6.82 0.74
C VAL A 66 0.23 -7.69 -0.47
N VAL A 67 1.49 -7.91 -0.80
CA VAL A 67 1.93 -8.66 -1.97
C VAL A 67 3.05 -9.60 -1.54
N LEU A 68 2.87 -10.89 -1.81
CA LEU A 68 3.96 -11.87 -1.83
C LEU A 68 4.25 -12.24 -3.29
N ARG A 69 5.51 -12.23 -3.66
CA ARG A 69 6.03 -12.79 -4.90
C ARG A 69 7.09 -13.82 -4.55
N THR A 70 6.90 -15.04 -5.03
CA THR A 70 7.94 -16.07 -5.01
C THR A 70 8.22 -16.45 -6.45
N SER A 71 9.50 -16.50 -6.81
CA SER A 71 9.93 -17.04 -8.10
C SER A 71 10.96 -18.12 -7.83
N GLY A 72 10.97 -19.18 -8.63
CA GLY A 72 11.95 -20.24 -8.40
C GLY A 72 13.39 -19.76 -8.54
N GLY A 73 14.31 -20.58 -8.02
CA GLY A 73 15.71 -20.19 -7.87
C GLY A 73 15.97 -19.29 -6.65
N GLY A 74 15.14 -19.37 -5.60
CA GLY A 74 15.42 -18.73 -4.30
C GLY A 74 15.25 -17.22 -4.29
N ARG A 75 14.30 -16.69 -5.09
CA ARG A 75 13.91 -15.28 -5.08
C ARG A 75 12.54 -15.13 -4.43
N GLY A 76 12.44 -14.20 -3.50
CA GLY A 76 11.20 -13.88 -2.80
C GLY A 76 11.10 -12.38 -2.56
N GLU A 77 9.90 -11.85 -2.57
CA GLU A 77 9.61 -10.46 -2.25
C GLU A 77 8.29 -10.40 -1.51
N PHE A 78 8.32 -9.79 -0.33
CA PHE A 78 7.16 -9.47 0.46
C PHE A 78 7.09 -7.96 0.60
N GLU A 79 5.95 -7.38 0.23
CA GLU A 79 5.71 -5.95 0.31
C GLU A 79 4.32 -5.70 0.87
N SER A 80 4.22 -4.83 1.86
CA SER A 80 2.96 -4.33 2.39
C SER A 80 2.99 -2.81 2.39
N ARG A 81 1.87 -2.20 2.02
CA ARG A 81 1.62 -0.77 2.09
C ARG A 81 0.26 -0.53 2.73
N VAL A 82 0.18 0.46 3.58
CA VAL A 82 -1.06 0.91 4.22
C VAL A 82 -1.13 2.41 4.08
N GLU A 83 -2.19 2.87 3.47
CA GLU A 83 -2.53 4.26 3.21
C GLU A 83 -3.59 4.68 4.21
N VAL A 84 -3.30 5.68 5.03
CA VAL A 84 -4.22 6.17 6.07
C VAL A 84 -4.36 7.68 5.98
N PRO A 85 -5.59 8.22 5.95
CA PRO A 85 -5.81 9.65 6.07
C PRO A 85 -5.14 10.21 7.34
N GLN A 86 -4.35 11.29 7.20
CA GLN A 86 -3.64 11.90 8.32
C GLN A 86 -4.59 12.34 9.45
N THR A 87 -5.83 12.67 9.12
CA THR A 87 -6.89 13.04 10.07
C THR A 87 -7.20 11.94 11.10
N LEU A 88 -6.85 10.68 10.81
CA LEU A 88 -7.06 9.52 11.70
C LEU A 88 -5.86 9.23 12.61
N LEU A 89 -4.69 9.80 12.35
CA LEU A 89 -3.43 9.42 13.01
C LEU A 89 -2.97 10.40 14.11
N GLY A 90 -3.49 11.63 14.11
CA GLY A 90 -3.04 12.71 15.00
C GLY A 90 -1.85 13.49 14.44
N PRO A 91 -1.16 14.30 15.28
CA PRO A 91 -0.17 15.27 14.82
C PRO A 91 1.15 14.66 14.34
N ASP A 92 1.56 13.51 14.90
CA ASP A 92 2.90 12.92 14.70
C ASP A 92 2.81 11.49 14.15
N PRO A 93 2.43 11.30 12.87
CA PRO A 93 2.23 9.99 12.29
C PRO A 93 3.53 9.15 12.16
N ASP A 94 4.70 9.78 12.11
CA ASP A 94 6.01 9.14 12.00
C ASP A 94 6.43 8.36 13.26
N ASN A 95 5.85 8.70 14.41
CA ASN A 95 6.08 8.01 15.68
C ASN A 95 5.25 6.72 15.83
N LEU A 96 4.31 6.46 14.91
CA LEU A 96 3.51 5.24 14.92
C LEU A 96 4.25 4.08 14.26
N GLN A 97 4.14 2.89 14.84
CA GLN A 97 4.70 1.65 14.29
C GLN A 97 3.59 0.60 14.17
N PRO A 98 2.74 0.69 13.13
CA PRO A 98 1.65 -0.25 12.93
C PRO A 98 2.19 -1.67 12.77
N ILE A 99 1.43 -2.65 13.26
CA ILE A 99 1.80 -4.06 13.14
C ILE A 99 0.83 -4.71 12.16
N LEU A 100 1.38 -5.18 11.04
CA LEU A 100 0.70 -6.10 10.13
C LEU A 100 0.79 -7.51 10.71
N MET A 101 -0.36 -8.08 11.02
CA MET A 101 -0.49 -9.46 11.49
C MET A 101 -0.90 -10.37 10.33
N LEU A 102 -0.13 -11.45 10.14
CA LEU A 102 -0.44 -12.51 9.19
C LEU A 102 -1.07 -13.72 9.92
N SER A 103 -1.85 -14.54 9.20
CA SER A 103 -2.65 -15.64 9.81
C SER A 103 -1.88 -16.71 10.56
N ASN A 104 -0.59 -16.84 10.32
CA ASN A 104 0.31 -17.73 11.06
C ASN A 104 0.94 -17.06 12.29
N GLY A 105 0.43 -15.89 12.70
CA GLY A 105 0.92 -15.14 13.85
C GLY A 105 2.28 -14.47 13.60
N ILE A 106 2.70 -14.31 12.34
CA ILE A 106 3.90 -13.53 12.01
C ILE A 106 3.55 -12.04 12.10
N PRO A 107 4.13 -11.29 13.06
CA PRO A 107 3.99 -9.85 13.09
C PRO A 107 4.99 -9.20 12.13
N CYS A 108 4.54 -8.16 11.45
CA CYS A 108 5.35 -7.33 10.58
C CYS A 108 5.24 -5.88 11.03
N THR A 109 6.31 -5.35 11.62
CA THR A 109 6.39 -3.94 12.02
C THR A 109 6.54 -3.08 10.78
N MET A 110 5.52 -2.28 10.52
CA MET A 110 5.49 -1.30 9.45
C MET A 110 6.21 -0.03 9.89
N VAL A 111 6.90 0.61 8.95
CA VAL A 111 7.57 1.89 9.17
C VAL A 111 6.89 2.96 8.32
N PHE A 112 6.89 4.18 8.82
CA PHE A 112 6.49 5.35 8.06
C PHE A 112 7.34 5.45 6.77
N ASP A 113 6.69 5.72 5.64
CA ASP A 113 7.36 5.99 4.36
C ASP A 113 7.30 7.48 4.01
N GLU A 114 6.09 7.97 3.74
CA GLU A 114 5.86 9.34 3.30
C GLU A 114 4.44 9.82 3.66
N ILE A 115 4.25 11.14 3.62
CA ILE A 115 2.94 11.78 3.59
C ILE A 115 2.76 12.35 2.19
N GLU A 116 1.72 11.94 1.49
CA GLU A 116 1.37 12.52 0.20
C GLU A 116 0.82 13.94 0.44
N PRO A 117 1.53 15.01 0.01
CA PRO A 117 1.24 16.37 0.43
C PRO A 117 -0.08 16.93 -0.15
N VAL A 118 -0.60 16.32 -1.21
CA VAL A 118 -1.84 16.75 -1.87
C VAL A 118 -3.07 16.09 -1.26
N SER A 119 -3.00 14.78 -1.02
CA SER A 119 -4.12 13.99 -0.48
C SER A 119 -4.15 13.98 1.04
N GLY A 120 -3.03 14.29 1.71
CA GLY A 120 -2.89 14.14 3.16
C GLY A 120 -2.92 12.68 3.62
N VAL A 121 -2.60 11.75 2.73
CA VAL A 121 -2.51 10.32 3.04
C VAL A 121 -1.11 10.00 3.56
N VAL A 122 -1.04 9.29 4.67
CA VAL A 122 0.19 8.77 5.25
C VAL A 122 0.37 7.32 4.79
N GLU A 123 1.53 7.02 4.22
CA GLU A 123 1.91 5.65 3.84
C GLU A 123 2.81 5.02 4.91
N TYR A 124 2.44 3.81 5.34
CA TYR A 124 3.30 2.90 6.08
C TYR A 124 3.65 1.71 5.22
N LYS A 125 4.87 1.21 5.33
CA LYS A 125 5.32 0.06 4.53
C LYS A 125 6.14 -0.97 5.29
N VAL A 126 6.15 -2.17 4.70
CA VAL A 126 7.12 -3.24 4.97
C VAL A 126 7.60 -3.76 3.62
N SER A 127 8.89 -3.98 3.47
CA SER A 127 9.48 -4.54 2.25
C SER A 127 10.64 -5.45 2.61
N ILE A 128 10.51 -6.72 2.26
CA ILE A 128 11.52 -7.76 2.49
C ILE A 128 11.81 -8.44 1.16
N ARG A 129 13.09 -8.58 0.83
CA ARG A 129 13.51 -9.20 -0.42
C ARG A 129 14.52 -10.29 -0.17
N SER A 130 14.36 -11.39 -0.88
CA SER A 130 15.31 -12.50 -0.95
C SER A 130 15.84 -12.66 -2.36
N ARG A 131 17.16 -12.87 -2.48
CA ARG A 131 17.81 -13.28 -3.72
C ARG A 131 18.88 -14.31 -3.39
N ASN A 132 18.76 -15.51 -3.98
CA ASN A 132 19.71 -16.61 -3.82
C ASN A 132 19.96 -16.95 -2.33
N GLY A 133 18.90 -16.93 -1.51
CA GLY A 133 18.98 -17.22 -0.07
C GLY A 133 19.43 -16.04 0.82
N VAL A 134 19.93 -14.94 0.25
CA VAL A 134 20.24 -13.72 1.02
C VAL A 134 18.96 -12.91 1.19
N ILE A 135 18.56 -12.63 2.43
CA ILE A 135 17.35 -11.88 2.79
C ILE A 135 17.72 -10.49 3.32
N VAL A 136 17.06 -9.46 2.82
CA VAL A 136 17.26 -8.06 3.19
C VAL A 136 15.91 -7.42 3.50
N ASN A 137 15.78 -6.79 4.66
CA ASN A 137 14.68 -5.89 4.98
C ASN A 137 14.99 -4.52 4.40
N ARG A 138 14.23 -4.11 3.38
CA ARG A 138 14.33 -2.78 2.77
C ARG A 138 13.56 -1.73 3.55
N ALA A 139 12.47 -2.13 4.20
CA ALA A 139 11.68 -1.29 5.08
C ALA A 139 10.93 -2.17 6.08
N GLY A 140 10.82 -1.69 7.32
CA GLY A 140 10.20 -2.46 8.39
C GLY A 140 10.87 -3.81 8.63
N PHE A 141 10.13 -4.71 9.26
CA PHE A 141 10.63 -6.02 9.66
C PHE A 141 9.47 -7.01 9.82
N CYS A 142 9.68 -8.30 9.56
CA CYS A 142 8.73 -9.36 9.88
C CYS A 142 9.38 -10.45 10.75
N GLY A 143 8.67 -10.90 11.77
CA GLY A 143 9.10 -11.92 12.73
C GLY A 143 9.30 -11.35 14.14
N ALA A 144 9.93 -12.14 15.02
CA ALA A 144 10.29 -11.68 16.35
C ALA A 144 11.45 -10.68 16.29
N VAL A 145 11.41 -9.63 17.11
CA VAL A 145 12.49 -8.64 17.19
C VAL A 145 13.82 -9.35 17.50
N GLY A 146 14.84 -9.09 16.67
CA GLY A 146 16.16 -9.73 16.78
C GLY A 146 16.29 -11.08 16.06
N ALA A 147 15.21 -11.62 15.48
CA ALA A 147 15.30 -12.80 14.62
C ALA A 147 15.93 -12.46 13.27
N SER A 148 16.53 -13.47 12.62
CA SER A 148 17.02 -13.31 11.26
C SER A 148 15.85 -12.95 10.32
N PRO A 149 16.06 -12.01 9.37
CA PRO A 149 15.06 -11.67 8.38
C PRO A 149 14.58 -12.90 7.63
N THR A 150 13.26 -13.08 7.53
CA THR A 150 12.65 -14.15 6.74
C THR A 150 11.60 -13.55 5.81
N ILE A 151 11.41 -14.16 4.65
CA ILE A 151 10.23 -13.88 3.83
C ILE A 151 9.05 -14.55 4.52
N PRO A 152 8.00 -13.82 4.91
CA PRO A 152 6.82 -14.43 5.51
C PRO A 152 6.23 -15.49 4.59
N VAL A 153 5.98 -16.67 5.14
CA VAL A 153 5.26 -17.72 4.44
C VAL A 153 3.78 -17.38 4.54
N VAL A 154 3.15 -17.05 3.40
CA VAL A 154 1.71 -16.85 3.30
C VAL A 154 1.14 -17.74 2.20
N ASN A 155 -0.08 -18.23 2.42
CA ASN A 155 -0.82 -19.12 1.53
C ASN A 155 -2.05 -18.41 0.96
N LEU A 156 -2.66 -19.06 -0.04
CA LEU A 156 -3.97 -18.67 -0.53
C LEU A 156 -4.99 -18.69 0.62
N ASN A 157 -5.83 -17.66 0.70
CA ASN A 157 -6.83 -17.43 1.73
C ASN A 157 -6.29 -17.14 3.13
N ASP A 158 -4.98 -16.98 3.31
CA ASP A 158 -4.47 -16.42 4.56
C ASP A 158 -5.01 -15.00 4.72
N ARG A 159 -5.45 -14.67 5.94
CA ARG A 159 -5.83 -13.33 6.36
C ARG A 159 -4.60 -12.50 6.71
N ALA A 160 -4.67 -11.22 6.39
CA ALA A 160 -3.77 -10.16 6.83
C ALA A 160 -4.59 -9.06 7.50
N THR A 161 -4.10 -8.53 8.63
CA THR A 161 -4.76 -7.45 9.38
C THR A 161 -3.78 -6.40 9.88
N VAL A 162 -4.21 -5.15 9.97
CA VAL A 162 -3.43 -4.04 10.53
C VAL A 162 -4.37 -3.17 11.35
N ASP A 163 -4.02 -2.91 12.60
CA ASP A 163 -4.76 -1.98 13.46
C ASP A 163 -4.07 -0.61 13.45
N ILE A 164 -4.76 0.41 12.93
CA ILE A 164 -4.23 1.77 12.79
C ILE A 164 -5.36 2.79 12.67
N GLY A 165 -5.15 4.03 13.12
CA GLY A 165 -6.11 5.12 12.90
C GLY A 165 -7.48 4.90 13.53
N GLY A 166 -7.56 4.09 14.60
CA GLY A 166 -8.80 3.75 15.29
C GLY A 166 -9.68 2.69 14.59
N ASP A 167 -9.17 2.02 13.56
CA ASP A 167 -9.86 0.93 12.86
C ASP A 167 -8.92 -0.26 12.61
N THR A 168 -9.51 -1.36 12.13
CA THR A 168 -8.78 -2.52 11.64
C THR A 168 -8.91 -2.58 10.13
N LEU A 169 -7.78 -2.58 9.41
CA LEU A 169 -7.72 -2.99 8.02
C LEU A 169 -7.62 -4.52 7.95
N GLN A 170 -8.41 -5.17 7.10
CA GLN A 170 -8.34 -6.62 6.91
C GLN A 170 -8.53 -7.05 5.45
N GLY A 171 -7.88 -8.14 5.07
CA GLY A 171 -8.04 -8.75 3.75
C GLY A 171 -7.53 -10.19 3.71
N PHE A 172 -7.77 -10.86 2.58
CA PHE A 172 -7.34 -12.24 2.35
C PHE A 172 -6.45 -12.32 1.12
N PHE A 173 -5.40 -13.14 1.19
CA PHE A 173 -4.51 -13.39 0.07
C PHE A 173 -5.22 -14.17 -1.03
N ALA A 174 -5.26 -13.61 -2.22
CA ALA A 174 -5.70 -14.26 -3.43
C ALA A 174 -4.54 -14.40 -4.42
N ALA A 175 -4.55 -15.46 -5.22
CA ALA A 175 -3.63 -15.58 -6.35
C ALA A 175 -3.91 -14.44 -7.35
N LYS A 176 -2.88 -13.67 -7.67
CA LYS A 176 -2.98 -12.64 -8.70
C LYS A 176 -2.75 -13.30 -10.06
N ARG A 177 -3.84 -13.39 -10.82
CA ARG A 177 -3.88 -13.86 -12.21
C ARG A 177 -3.46 -12.79 -13.21
#